data_AF-A0A945T7U9-F1
#
_entry.id   AF-A0A945T7U9-F1
#
_cell.length_a   1.000
_cell.length_b   1.000
_cell.length_c   1.000
_cell.angle_alpha   90.00
_cell.angle_beta   90.00
_cell.angle_gamma   90.00
#
_symmetry.space_group_name_H-M   'P 1'
#
loop_
_entity.id
_entity.type
_entity.pdbx_description
1 polymer ?
#
loop_
_entity_poly.entity_id
_entity_poly.type
_entity_poly.pdbx_seq_one_letter_code
_entity_poly.pdbx_strand_id
1 'polypeptide(L)'
;MAEPTNKIENNPKPKYNSPVVIGAIAAGGGMALFMLSMGLNMHNMTSAVVQMGKDVGSMSQDMRDMRNRMSTMAQSMAQGQAGMSEDFKQVRIGMQSMSANMGGMAQDMHQLNRNIGGMTGQISGMSENIGQMSGAINGMSNDINQMNGAMNSMDQNMARMAYDINLFTEPEKLMFPFAR
;
A
#
# COMPACT_ATOMS: atom_id res chain seq x y z
N MET A 1 -9.13 -16.69 -60.24
CA MET A 1 -9.12 -15.93 -61.52
C MET A 1 -10.23 -14.89 -61.46
N ALA A 2 -9.87 -13.61 -61.46
CA ALA A 2 -10.51 -12.51 -62.20
C ALA A 2 -10.01 -11.18 -61.61
N GLU A 3 -9.13 -10.52 -62.37
CA GLU A 3 -8.71 -9.12 -62.20
C GLU A 3 -9.92 -8.17 -62.22
N PRO A 4 -9.90 -7.06 -61.46
CA PRO A 4 -10.72 -5.92 -61.80
C PRO A 4 -10.09 -5.18 -63.00
N THR A 5 -10.69 -5.38 -64.18
CA THR A 5 -10.40 -4.67 -65.43
C THR A 5 -10.56 -3.16 -65.26
N ASN A 6 -9.45 -2.44 -65.34
CA ASN A 6 -9.39 -0.98 -65.37
C ASN A 6 -9.88 -0.49 -66.75
N LYS A 7 -11.12 0.01 -66.83
CA LYS A 7 -11.66 0.58 -68.06
C LYS A 7 -11.06 1.97 -68.26
N ILE A 8 -10.10 2.07 -69.16
CA ILE A 8 -9.54 3.32 -69.65
C ILE A 8 -10.65 4.07 -70.39
N GLU A 9 -11.16 5.12 -69.78
CA GLU A 9 -12.16 6.00 -70.37
C GLU A 9 -11.52 6.80 -71.51
N ASN A 10 -11.95 6.47 -72.74
CA ASN A 10 -11.54 7.12 -73.97
C ASN A 10 -12.11 8.55 -74.00
N ASN A 11 -11.32 9.54 -73.60
CA ASN A 11 -11.68 10.94 -73.79
C ASN A 11 -11.46 11.32 -75.28
N PRO A 12 -12.51 11.69 -76.04
CA PRO A 12 -12.36 12.01 -77.46
C PRO A 12 -11.54 13.28 -77.65
N LYS A 13 -10.48 13.18 -78.47
CA LYS A 13 -9.64 14.30 -78.90
C LYS A 13 -10.52 15.43 -79.46
N PRO A 14 -10.31 16.70 -79.07
CA PRO A 14 -11.08 17.80 -79.63
C PRO A 14 -10.79 17.91 -81.14
N LYS A 15 -11.84 17.79 -81.95
CA LYS A 15 -11.81 18.00 -83.40
C LYS A 15 -11.61 19.49 -83.66
N TYR A 16 -10.41 19.87 -84.10
CA TYR A 16 -10.10 21.23 -84.53
C TYR A 16 -10.67 21.44 -85.94
N ASN A 17 -11.86 22.04 -86.03
CA ASN A 17 -12.46 22.45 -87.29
C ASN A 17 -12.92 23.90 -87.17
N SER A 18 -12.09 24.82 -87.65
CA SER A 18 -12.59 26.05 -88.25
C SER A 18 -11.56 26.61 -89.24
N PRO A 19 -11.99 27.00 -90.46
CA PRO A 19 -11.10 27.51 -91.48
C PRO A 19 -10.42 28.80 -91.01
N VAL A 20 -9.10 28.85 -91.13
CA VAL A 20 -8.35 30.10 -91.15
C VAL A 20 -8.76 30.83 -92.43
N VAL A 21 -9.86 31.57 -92.36
CA VAL A 21 -10.25 32.53 -93.40
C VAL A 21 -9.30 33.71 -93.23
N ILE A 22 -8.28 33.73 -94.10
CA ILE A 22 -7.40 34.87 -94.33
C ILE A 22 -8.26 35.96 -94.99
N GLY A 23 -9.01 36.68 -94.16
CA GLY A 23 -9.61 37.96 -94.48
C GLY A 23 -8.65 39.06 -94.08
N ALA A 24 -7.79 39.46 -95.01
CA ALA A 24 -7.02 40.70 -94.87
C ALA A 24 -8.01 41.87 -94.90
N ILE A 25 -8.37 42.41 -93.72
CA ILE A 25 -8.70 43.81 -93.38
C ILE A 25 -8.94 43.83 -91.86
N ALA A 26 -8.19 44.69 -91.15
CA ALA A 26 -8.05 44.80 -89.68
C ALA A 26 -7.10 43.80 -88.98
N ALA A 27 -5.93 43.51 -89.58
CA ALA A 27 -4.83 42.77 -88.93
C ALA A 27 -4.29 43.41 -87.63
N GLY A 28 -4.72 44.63 -87.27
CA GLY A 28 -4.34 45.31 -86.03
C GLY A 28 -5.36 45.23 -84.89
N GLY A 29 -6.66 45.04 -85.15
CA GLY A 29 -7.72 45.23 -84.14
C GLY A 29 -8.07 43.98 -83.33
N GLY A 30 -8.44 42.89 -84.01
CA GLY A 30 -8.84 41.64 -83.35
C GLY A 30 -7.67 40.95 -82.63
N MET A 31 -6.48 40.98 -83.23
CA MET A 31 -5.27 40.44 -82.61
C MET A 31 -4.79 41.28 -81.42
N ALA A 32 -4.91 42.62 -81.48
CA ALA A 32 -4.62 43.48 -80.33
C ALA A 32 -5.59 43.26 -79.16
N LEU A 33 -6.89 43.10 -79.43
CA LEU A 33 -7.88 42.77 -78.40
C LEU A 33 -7.62 41.39 -77.78
N PHE A 34 -7.22 40.41 -78.59
CA PHE A 34 -6.82 39.09 -78.10
C PHE A 34 -5.55 39.14 -77.22
N MET A 35 -4.52 39.87 -77.64
CA MET A 35 -3.30 40.06 -76.84
C MET A 35 -3.57 40.83 -75.55
N LEU A 36 -4.47 41.82 -75.56
CA LEU A 36 -4.89 42.57 -74.38
C LEU A 36 -5.71 41.69 -73.41
N SER A 37 -6.58 40.84 -73.93
CA SER A 37 -7.30 39.82 -73.14
C SER A 37 -6.34 38.80 -72.52
N MET A 38 -5.34 38.30 -73.27
CA MET A 38 -4.30 37.43 -72.73
C MET A 38 -3.44 38.13 -71.67
N GLY A 39 -3.10 39.41 -71.86
CA GLY A 39 -2.37 40.22 -70.88
C GLY A 39 -3.11 40.37 -69.55
N LEU A 40 -4.44 40.58 -69.59
CA LEU A 40 -5.28 40.64 -68.39
C LEU A 40 -5.42 39.27 -67.70
N ASN A 41 -5.54 38.17 -68.46
CA ASN A 41 -5.57 36.82 -67.89
C ASN A 41 -4.23 36.43 -67.24
N MET A 42 -3.10 36.80 -67.87
CA MET A 42 -1.77 36.56 -67.32
C MET A 42 -1.53 37.33 -66.02
N HIS A 43 -2.13 38.52 -65.87
CA HIS A 43 -2.08 39.29 -64.62
C HIS A 43 -2.78 38.56 -63.47
N ASN A 44 -3.96 38.00 -63.71
CA ASN A 44 -4.69 37.20 -62.72
C ASN A 44 -3.94 35.91 -62.35
N MET A 45 -3.35 35.23 -63.34
CA MET A 45 -2.51 34.06 -63.11
C MET A 45 -1.24 34.42 -62.33
N THR A 46 -0.59 35.54 -62.64
CA THR A 46 0.60 36.01 -61.92
C THR A 46 0.28 36.28 -60.45
N SER A 47 -0.84 36.94 -60.16
CA SER A 47 -1.30 37.17 -58.79
C SER A 47 -1.61 35.87 -58.04
N ALA A 48 -2.25 34.91 -58.70
CA ALA A 48 -2.54 33.60 -58.12
C ALA A 48 -1.25 32.82 -57.80
N VAL A 49 -0.25 32.84 -58.70
CA VAL A 49 1.05 32.19 -58.46
C VAL A 49 1.81 32.88 -57.33
N VAL A 50 1.78 34.21 -57.25
CA VAL A 50 2.36 34.97 -56.13
C VAL A 50 1.68 34.60 -54.81
N GLN A 51 0.35 34.46 -54.79
CA GLN A 51 -0.39 34.03 -53.61
C GLN A 51 -0.02 32.60 -53.21
N MET A 52 0.06 31.68 -54.17
CA MET A 52 0.50 30.31 -53.92
C MET A 52 1.93 30.27 -53.33
N GLY A 53 2.82 31.17 -53.77
CA GLY A 53 4.14 31.31 -53.17
C GLY A 53 4.10 31.72 -51.69
N LYS A 54 3.17 32.60 -51.31
CA LYS A 54 2.93 32.96 -49.90
C LYS A 54 2.35 31.80 -49.11
N ASP A 55 1.39 31.08 -49.67
CA ASP A 55 0.74 29.93 -49.02
C ASP A 55 1.76 28.80 -48.77
N VAL A 56 2.60 28.49 -49.76
CA VAL A 56 3.72 27.54 -49.62
C VAL A 56 4.74 28.03 -48.59
N GLY A 57 5.01 29.33 -48.54
CA GLY A 57 5.85 29.95 -47.50
C GLY A 57 5.28 29.75 -46.09
N SER A 58 3.98 29.97 -45.90
CA SER A 58 3.27 29.73 -44.64
C SER A 58 3.30 28.24 -44.28
N MET A 59 3.02 27.35 -45.24
CA MET A 59 3.05 25.91 -45.01
C MET A 59 4.45 25.42 -44.59
N SER A 60 5.51 25.99 -45.17
CA SER A 60 6.90 25.71 -44.76
C SER A 60 7.19 26.17 -43.32
N GLN A 61 6.56 27.25 -42.88
CA GLN A 61 6.65 27.70 -41.49
C GLN A 61 5.86 26.78 -40.56
N ASP A 62 4.62 26.43 -40.91
CA ASP A 62 3.78 25.50 -40.12
C ASP A 62 4.45 24.13 -39.95
N MET A 63 5.10 23.61 -41.00
CA MET A 63 5.86 22.36 -40.92
C MET A 63 7.06 22.46 -39.98
N ARG A 64 7.76 23.60 -39.95
CA ARG A 64 8.87 23.84 -39.00
C ARG A 64 8.36 23.91 -37.56
N ASP A 65 7.25 24.59 -37.34
CA ASP A 65 6.64 24.72 -36.02
C ASP A 65 6.12 23.36 -35.52
N MET A 66 5.50 22.56 -36.40
CA MET A 66 5.07 21.21 -36.08
C MET A 66 6.25 20.30 -35.70
N ARG A 67 7.37 20.38 -36.44
CA ARG A 67 8.60 19.65 -36.12
C ARG A 67 9.13 20.04 -34.74
N ASN A 68 9.14 21.34 -34.41
CA ASN A 68 9.59 21.83 -33.11
C ASN A 68 8.68 21.32 -31.98
N ARG A 69 7.36 21.41 -32.14
CA ARG A 69 6.37 20.88 -31.17
C ARG A 69 6.54 19.38 -30.96
N MET A 70 6.75 18.62 -32.04
CA MET A 70 7.00 17.18 -31.96
C MET A 70 8.32 16.88 -31.22
N SER A 71 9.38 17.66 -31.46
CA SER A 71 10.65 17.53 -30.74
C SER A 71 10.47 17.80 -29.23
N THR A 72 9.75 18.86 -28.87
CA THR A 72 9.46 19.18 -27.46
C THR A 72 8.60 18.10 -26.81
N MET A 73 7.60 17.60 -27.52
CA MET A 73 6.75 16.50 -27.03
C MET A 73 7.58 15.24 -26.79
N ALA A 74 8.44 14.85 -27.73
CA ALA A 74 9.33 13.70 -27.58
C ALA A 74 10.25 13.84 -26.36
N GLN A 75 10.81 15.04 -26.15
CA GLN A 75 11.64 15.32 -24.98
C GLN A 75 10.84 15.26 -23.67
N SER A 76 9.65 15.86 -23.63
CA SER A 76 8.78 15.84 -22.46
C SER A 76 8.33 14.41 -22.11
N MET A 77 8.00 13.59 -23.12
CA MET A 77 7.67 12.18 -22.93
C MET A 77 8.86 11.39 -22.38
N ALA A 78 10.06 11.60 -22.92
CA ALA A 78 11.28 10.94 -22.43
C ALA A 78 11.58 11.31 -20.97
N GLN A 79 11.45 12.59 -20.62
CA GLN A 79 11.62 13.06 -19.24
C GLN A 79 10.53 12.50 -18.30
N GLY A 80 9.27 12.50 -18.73
CA GLY A 80 8.16 11.92 -17.97
C GLY A 80 8.36 10.43 -17.73
N GLN A 81 8.84 9.69 -18.73
CA GLN A 81 9.17 8.27 -18.60
C GLN A 81 10.33 8.03 -17.62
N ALA A 82 11.37 8.87 -17.67
CA ALA A 82 12.48 8.79 -16.71
C ALA A 82 12.04 9.08 -15.28
N GLY A 83 11.20 10.11 -15.07
CA GLY A 83 10.62 10.44 -13.77
C GLY A 83 9.76 9.31 -13.22
N MET A 84 8.81 8.80 -14.01
CA MET A 84 8.00 7.65 -13.62
C MET A 84 8.85 6.42 -13.30
N SER A 85 9.91 6.15 -14.07
CA SER A 85 10.82 5.04 -13.79
C SER A 85 11.52 5.19 -12.44
N GLU A 86 11.86 6.40 -12.03
CA GLU A 86 12.47 6.66 -10.73
C GLU A 86 11.47 6.51 -9.60
N ASP A 87 10.26 7.07 -9.76
CA ASP A 87 9.16 6.90 -8.81
C ASP A 87 8.85 5.42 -8.57
N PHE A 88 8.82 4.60 -9.64
CA PHE A 88 8.63 3.15 -9.50
C PHE A 88 9.74 2.44 -8.73
N LYS A 89 11.00 2.90 -8.84
CA LYS A 89 12.08 2.36 -8.00
C LYS A 89 11.87 2.70 -6.54
N GLN A 90 11.49 3.95 -6.24
CA GLN A 90 11.23 4.39 -4.87
C GLN A 90 10.05 3.64 -4.26
N VAL A 91 8.97 3.44 -5.02
CA VAL A 91 7.83 2.60 -4.59
C VAL A 91 8.28 1.17 -4.30
N ARG A 92 9.13 0.57 -5.14
CA ARG A 92 9.67 -0.78 -4.90
C ARG A 92 10.47 -0.85 -3.61
N ILE A 93 11.35 0.12 -3.37
CA ILE A 93 12.16 0.21 -2.14
C ILE A 93 11.23 0.36 -0.92
N GLY A 94 10.22 1.24 -1.01
CA GLY A 94 9.23 1.42 0.05
C GLY A 94 8.47 0.14 0.37
N MET A 95 8.05 -0.62 -0.65
CA MET A 95 7.39 -1.91 -0.45
C MET A 95 8.31 -2.96 0.19
N GLN A 96 9.59 -3.01 -0.20
CA GLN A 96 10.57 -3.92 0.41
C GLN A 96 10.79 -3.59 1.89
N SER A 97 10.94 -2.31 2.23
CA SER A 97 11.07 -1.84 3.61
C SER A 97 9.83 -2.18 4.44
N MET A 98 8.64 -1.93 3.89
CA MET A 98 7.38 -2.29 4.55
C MET A 98 7.26 -3.80 4.80
N SER A 99 7.63 -4.62 3.81
CA SER A 99 7.64 -6.08 3.96
C SER A 99 8.60 -6.54 5.05
N ALA A 100 9.80 -5.93 5.14
CA ALA A 100 10.77 -6.25 6.19
C ALA A 100 10.24 -5.87 7.57
N ASN A 101 9.63 -4.69 7.70
CA ASN A 101 9.01 -4.24 8.96
C ASN A 101 7.87 -5.16 9.38
N MET A 102 7.00 -5.60 8.45
CA MET A 102 5.96 -6.58 8.75
C MET A 102 6.55 -7.92 9.23
N GLY A 103 7.66 -8.36 8.64
CA GLY A 103 8.39 -9.55 9.08
C GLY A 103 8.92 -9.40 10.52
N GLY A 104 9.51 -8.25 10.84
CA GLY A 104 9.98 -7.93 12.19
C GLY A 104 8.84 -7.93 13.22
N MET A 105 7.72 -7.25 12.92
CA MET A 105 6.55 -7.23 13.80
C MET A 105 5.98 -8.64 14.06
N ALA A 106 5.97 -9.51 13.05
CA ALA A 106 5.53 -10.89 13.24
C ALA A 106 6.44 -11.66 14.21
N GLN A 107 7.77 -11.48 14.11
CA GLN A 107 8.73 -12.10 15.03
C GLN A 107 8.56 -11.59 16.46
N ASP A 108 8.38 -10.27 16.64
CA ASP A 108 8.14 -9.66 17.95
C ASP A 108 6.86 -10.21 18.59
N MET A 109 5.77 -10.32 17.82
CA MET A 109 4.51 -10.91 18.28
C MET A 109 4.69 -12.38 18.72
N HIS A 110 5.46 -13.17 17.99
CA HIS A 110 5.79 -14.54 18.40
C HIS A 110 6.59 -14.59 19.71
N GLN A 111 7.55 -13.68 19.89
CA GLN A 111 8.32 -13.60 21.13
C GLN A 111 7.45 -13.18 22.32
N LEU A 112 6.57 -12.20 22.13
CA LEU A 112 5.61 -11.77 23.15
C LEU A 112 4.70 -12.93 23.58
N ASN A 113 4.19 -13.72 22.62
CA ASN A 113 3.35 -14.87 22.93
C ASN A 113 4.11 -15.93 23.76
N ARG A 114 5.37 -16.23 23.41
CA ARG A 114 6.23 -17.10 24.23
C ARG A 114 6.44 -16.58 25.64
N ASN A 115 6.72 -15.28 25.79
CA ASN A 115 6.90 -14.66 27.09
C ASN A 115 5.62 -14.75 27.94
N ILE A 116 4.46 -14.48 27.34
CA ILE A 116 3.15 -14.63 28.00
C ILE A 116 2.94 -16.07 28.46
N GLY A 117 3.19 -17.06 27.61
CA GLY A 117 3.09 -18.47 27.99
C GLY A 117 4.01 -18.84 29.15
N GLY A 118 5.25 -18.33 29.15
CA GLY A 118 6.20 -18.51 30.25
C GLY A 118 5.69 -17.90 31.58
N MET A 119 5.18 -16.66 31.54
CA MET A 119 4.60 -16.01 32.72
C MET A 119 3.38 -16.75 33.24
N THR A 120 2.50 -17.24 32.37
CA THR A 120 1.34 -18.06 32.76
C THR A 120 1.79 -19.30 33.52
N GLY A 121 2.81 -20.02 33.03
CA GLY A 121 3.37 -21.19 33.72
C GLY A 121 3.96 -20.84 35.10
N GLN A 122 4.68 -19.73 35.21
CA GLN A 122 5.21 -19.26 36.49
C GLN A 122 4.09 -18.93 37.49
N ILE A 123 3.02 -18.28 37.05
CA ILE A 123 1.86 -17.96 37.90
C ILE A 123 1.18 -19.24 38.39
N SER A 124 0.99 -20.24 37.53
CA SER A 124 0.46 -21.55 37.93
C SER A 124 1.32 -22.20 39.00
N GLY A 125 2.64 -22.24 38.82
CA GLY A 125 3.56 -22.80 39.82
C GLY A 125 3.55 -22.05 41.15
N MET A 126 3.43 -20.72 41.13
CA MET A 126 3.25 -19.94 42.37
C MET A 126 1.93 -20.28 43.07
N SER A 127 0.84 -20.45 42.32
CA SER A 127 -0.46 -20.83 42.88
C SER A 127 -0.41 -22.20 43.56
N GLU A 128 0.28 -23.17 42.96
CA GLU A 128 0.48 -24.50 43.56
C GLU A 128 1.29 -24.40 44.86
N ASN A 129 2.39 -23.65 44.86
CA ASN A 129 3.22 -23.45 46.05
C ASN A 129 2.43 -22.80 47.19
N ILE A 130 1.61 -21.78 46.89
CA ILE A 130 0.72 -21.14 47.87
C ILE A 130 -0.27 -22.17 48.45
N GLY A 131 -0.84 -23.03 47.61
CA GLY A 131 -1.72 -24.11 48.06
C GLY A 131 -1.04 -25.08 49.02
N GLN A 132 0.19 -25.51 48.68
CA GLN A 132 1.00 -26.38 49.54
C GLN A 132 1.33 -25.71 50.88
N MET A 133 1.72 -24.43 50.86
CA MET A 133 1.98 -23.65 52.08
C MET A 133 0.73 -23.54 52.95
N SER A 134 -0.44 -23.28 52.36
CA SER A 134 -1.71 -23.25 53.09
C SER A 134 -2.01 -24.60 53.76
N GLY A 135 -1.79 -25.71 53.05
CA GLY A 135 -1.91 -27.06 53.61
C GLY A 135 -0.96 -27.30 54.80
N ALA A 136 0.31 -26.90 54.67
CA ALA A 136 1.29 -27.02 55.74
C ALA A 136 0.91 -26.20 56.98
N ILE A 137 0.40 -24.97 56.79
CA ILE A 137 -0.08 -24.12 57.88
C ILE A 137 -1.26 -24.77 58.62
N ASN A 138 -2.21 -25.36 57.89
CA ASN A 138 -3.32 -26.09 58.51
C ASN A 138 -2.84 -27.31 59.31
N GLY A 139 -1.85 -28.05 58.79
CA GLY A 139 -1.20 -29.15 59.50
C GLY A 139 -0.58 -28.70 60.82
N MET A 140 0.24 -27.65 60.79
CA MET A 140 0.83 -27.07 62.00
C MET A 140 -0.22 -26.59 63.00
N SER A 141 -1.33 -26.00 62.52
CA SER A 141 -2.43 -25.57 63.39
C SER A 141 -3.07 -26.76 64.13
N ASN A 142 -3.27 -27.89 63.44
CA ASN A 142 -3.78 -29.11 64.05
C ASN A 142 -2.80 -29.71 65.07
N ASP A 143 -1.50 -29.69 64.78
CA ASP A 143 -0.47 -30.19 65.70
C ASP A 143 -0.42 -29.33 66.98
N ILE A 144 -0.51 -28.01 66.86
CA ILE A 144 -0.60 -27.09 68.00
C ILE A 144 -1.84 -27.39 68.85
N ASN A 145 -3.00 -27.63 68.22
CA ASN A 145 -4.23 -27.97 68.95
C ASN A 145 -4.10 -29.29 69.72
N GLN A 146 -3.48 -30.31 69.12
CA GLN A 146 -3.21 -31.58 69.79
C GLN A 146 -2.24 -31.40 70.98
N MET A 147 -1.19 -30.61 70.79
CA MET A 147 -0.21 -30.30 71.84
C MET A 147 -0.87 -29.58 73.01
N ASN A 148 -1.73 -28.59 72.75
CA ASN A 148 -2.53 -27.92 73.77
C ASN A 148 -3.43 -28.89 74.54
N GLY A 149 -4.07 -29.84 73.84
CA GLY A 149 -4.88 -30.89 74.49
C GLY A 149 -4.05 -31.82 75.39
N ALA A 150 -2.85 -32.19 74.95
CA ALA A 150 -1.92 -33.00 75.74
C ALA A 150 -1.43 -32.24 76.98
N MET A 151 -1.09 -30.96 76.85
CA MET A 151 -0.69 -30.10 77.98
C MET A 151 -1.83 -29.98 79.01
N ASN A 152 -3.06 -29.71 78.57
CA ASN A 152 -4.22 -29.67 79.47
C ASN A 152 -4.41 -30.99 80.24
N SER A 153 -4.18 -32.13 79.58
CA SER A 153 -4.27 -33.45 80.23
C SER A 153 -3.16 -33.64 81.27
N MET A 154 -1.95 -33.17 80.96
CA MET A 154 -0.82 -33.18 81.89
C MET A 154 -1.09 -32.32 83.12
N ASP A 155 -1.60 -31.10 82.92
CA ASP A 155 -1.98 -30.19 84.01
C ASP A 155 -3.02 -30.83 84.95
N GLN A 156 -4.04 -31.50 84.40
CA GLN A 156 -5.05 -32.22 85.20
C GLN A 156 -4.42 -33.38 86.00
N ASN A 157 -3.53 -34.14 85.38
CA ASN A 157 -2.83 -35.23 86.07
C ASN A 157 -1.92 -34.71 87.18
N MET A 158 -1.21 -33.59 86.95
CA MET A 158 -0.41 -32.93 87.98
C MET A 158 -1.27 -32.41 89.13
N ALA A 159 -2.42 -31.80 88.84
CA ALA A 159 -3.36 -31.36 89.87
C ALA A 159 -3.88 -32.53 90.73
N ARG A 160 -4.20 -33.67 90.10
CA ARG A 160 -4.59 -34.90 90.82
C ARG A 160 -3.46 -35.44 91.67
N MET A 161 -2.25 -35.56 91.13
CA MET A 161 -1.08 -35.99 91.92
C MET A 161 -0.82 -35.06 93.10
N ALA A 162 -0.92 -33.74 92.91
CA ALA A 162 -0.77 -32.77 94.00
C ALA A 162 -1.85 -32.95 95.09
N TYR A 163 -3.09 -33.26 94.70
CA TYR A 163 -4.15 -33.61 95.65
C TYR A 163 -3.84 -34.90 96.41
N ASP A 164 -3.47 -35.96 95.70
CA ASP A 164 -3.16 -37.27 96.30
C ASP A 164 -1.97 -37.17 97.27
N ILE A 165 -0.91 -36.45 96.89
CA ILE A 165 0.25 -36.19 97.76
C ILE A 165 -0.19 -35.48 99.05
N ASN A 166 -1.05 -34.45 98.96
CA ASN A 166 -1.57 -33.75 100.14
C ASN A 166 -2.32 -34.70 101.09
N LEU A 167 -3.14 -35.62 100.57
CA LEU A 167 -3.83 -36.64 101.36
C LEU A 167 -2.86 -37.56 102.11
N PHE A 168 -1.73 -37.92 101.49
CA PHE A 168 -0.71 -38.76 102.13
C PHE A 168 0.12 -38.01 103.18
N THR A 169 0.39 -36.72 102.99
CA THR A 169 1.11 -35.90 103.98
C THR A 169 0.24 -35.47 105.16
N GLU A 170 -1.09 -35.45 105.01
CA GLU A 170 -2.04 -35.11 106.09
C GLU A 170 -3.13 -36.19 106.25
N PRO A 171 -2.78 -37.43 106.64
CA PRO A 171 -3.71 -38.56 106.68
C PRO A 171 -4.87 -38.36 107.68
N GLU A 172 -4.69 -37.46 108.64
CA GLU A 172 -5.69 -37.15 109.67
C GLU A 172 -6.97 -36.56 109.06
N LYS A 173 -6.86 -35.82 107.93
CA LYS A 173 -8.01 -35.29 107.17
C LYS A 173 -8.85 -36.40 106.50
N LEU A 174 -8.27 -37.56 106.25
CA LEU A 174 -8.95 -38.76 105.72
C LEU A 174 -9.60 -39.58 106.84
N MET A 175 -8.91 -39.74 107.97
CA MET A 175 -9.40 -40.57 109.09
C MET A 175 -10.53 -39.91 109.86
N PHE A 176 -10.56 -38.57 109.92
CA PHE A 176 -11.59 -37.81 110.62
C PHE A 176 -12.16 -36.68 109.74
N PRO A 177 -12.98 -37.01 108.73
CA PRO A 177 -13.47 -36.03 107.75
C PRO A 177 -14.38 -34.93 108.33
N PHE A 178 -14.82 -35.08 109.58
CA PHE A 178 -15.67 -34.13 110.31
C PHE A 178 -15.00 -33.53 111.56
N ALA A 179 -13.72 -33.85 111.82
CA ALA A 179 -12.96 -33.19 112.88
C ALA A 179 -12.55 -31.79 112.38
N ARG A 180 -13.39 -30.80 112.66
CA ARG A 180 -13.02 -29.39 112.64
C ARG A 180 -12.88 -28.90 114.07
#